data_AF-C7ZA32-F1
#
_entry.id   AF-C7ZA32-F1
#
_cell.length_a   1.000
_cell.length_b   1.000
_cell.length_c   1.000
_cell.angle_alpha   90.00
_cell.angle_beta   90.00
_cell.angle_gamma   90.00
#
_symmetry.space_group_name_H-M   'P 1'
#
loop_
_entity.id
_entity.type
_entity.pdbx_description
1 polymer ?
#
loop_
_entity_poly.entity_id
_entity_poly.type
_entity_poly.pdbx_seq_one_letter_code
_entity_poly.pdbx_strand_id
1 'polypeptide(L)'
;MLPPIPALADYGISPTHGFLPDVLPLTRLPDPYYNKWEAIAANLTALILSRRLRGVIDRLPVLSTIGLEHDAEWRRAYSLLGFMAHGYIWGGDSPADRLPPSISVPLLEISEHLEVPPVATYAAVCLWNFKPLFVDEDIDNLENLATLTTFTGGLDESWFYLVSVAIEARGAPIVPLMLTAIAAARHGDAAAVTRCLRTFAERLTDLTTILQRMHESCDPTIFYHRIRPFLAGSKNMAEAGLPHGVIYETGSGNETYQQYSGGSNAQSSLIQFFDIILGIEHRPTGESRDPSSDSDRGRSSPRHNFIMEMRKYMPGPHAQFLNDVSLVANIREFVEENQSDRQLCLAYDACLAMLSAFRDKHIAIVTRYIINPSKQVRARSRSRSPEATRQKLNLAIASRKNQQNQKGTGGTALIPFLKQARDETGEPAVEEWTRRFMKRKLQTEGKNDFFLGKTPQGQLSLDKEDVEVKGLAGSWTMDDNVGGICLY
;
A
#
# COMPACT_ATOMS: atom_id res chain seq x y z
N MET A 1 -16.77 -31.17 6.91
CA MET A 1 -16.99 -30.10 7.90
C MET A 1 -16.22 -28.89 7.41
N LEU A 2 -16.84 -27.71 7.32
CA LEU A 2 -16.16 -26.49 6.85
C LEU A 2 -15.13 -26.02 7.90
N PRO A 3 -13.96 -25.48 7.49
CA PRO A 3 -13.01 -24.90 8.44
C PRO A 3 -13.64 -23.75 9.24
N PRO A 4 -13.27 -23.53 10.51
CA PRO A 4 -13.82 -22.46 11.33
C PRO A 4 -13.50 -21.08 10.73
N ILE A 5 -14.38 -20.10 10.94
CA ILE A 5 -14.10 -18.71 10.55
C ILE A 5 -13.05 -18.15 11.53
N PRO A 6 -11.97 -17.51 11.04
CA PRO A 6 -10.90 -16.98 11.89
C PRO A 6 -11.41 -15.99 12.95
N ALA A 7 -10.96 -16.11 14.19
CA ALA A 7 -11.24 -15.14 15.25
C ALA A 7 -10.18 -14.05 15.23
N LEU A 8 -10.59 -12.78 15.16
CA LEU A 8 -9.67 -11.64 14.99
C LEU A 8 -8.61 -11.52 16.10
N ALA A 9 -9.00 -11.86 17.33
CA ALA A 9 -8.12 -11.79 18.50
C ALA A 9 -6.89 -12.70 18.39
N ASP A 10 -7.01 -13.85 17.71
CA ASP A 10 -5.91 -14.80 17.51
C ASP A 10 -4.78 -14.21 16.65
N TYR A 11 -5.09 -13.13 15.90
CA TYR A 11 -4.15 -12.47 15.00
C TYR A 11 -3.80 -11.04 15.46
N GLY A 12 -4.22 -10.64 16.67
CA GLY A 12 -4.02 -9.28 17.17
C GLY A 12 -4.77 -8.19 16.38
N ILE A 13 -5.85 -8.57 15.68
CA ILE A 13 -6.67 -7.66 14.86
C ILE A 13 -7.83 -7.13 15.71
N SER A 14 -7.96 -5.81 15.76
CA SER A 14 -9.04 -5.16 16.50
C SER A 14 -10.33 -5.13 15.67
N PRO A 15 -11.51 -5.43 16.25
CA PRO A 15 -12.79 -5.24 15.55
C PRO A 15 -13.08 -3.79 15.18
N THR A 16 -12.50 -2.82 15.90
CA THR A 16 -12.72 -1.38 15.71
C THR A 16 -11.55 -0.68 15.04
N HIS A 17 -10.31 -1.14 15.24
CA HIS A 17 -9.11 -0.54 14.63
C HIS A 17 -8.49 -1.40 13.52
N GLY A 18 -9.00 -2.60 13.29
CA GLY A 18 -8.59 -3.46 12.19
C GLY A 18 -7.13 -3.88 12.35
N PHE A 19 -6.32 -3.61 11.32
CA PHE A 19 -4.89 -3.90 11.32
C PHE A 19 -4.05 -2.82 12.01
N LEU A 20 -4.66 -1.73 12.48
CA LEU A 20 -4.01 -0.82 13.42
C LEU A 20 -3.98 -1.48 14.81
N PRO A 21 -2.96 -1.19 15.63
CA PRO A 21 -2.91 -1.66 17.01
C PRO A 21 -4.16 -1.26 17.81
N ASP A 22 -4.67 -2.20 18.62
CA ASP A 22 -5.78 -1.93 19.54
C ASP A 22 -5.40 -0.90 20.61
N VAL A 23 -4.16 -1.01 21.10
CA VAL A 23 -3.50 0.00 21.95
C VAL A 23 -2.70 0.94 21.07
N LEU A 24 -2.93 2.25 21.21
CA LEU A 24 -2.24 3.29 20.43
C LEU A 24 -0.70 3.11 20.46
N PRO A 25 -0.01 3.39 19.34
CA PRO A 25 1.45 3.29 19.29
C PRO A 25 2.12 4.12 20.40
N LEU A 26 3.15 3.53 21.02
CA LEU A 26 3.92 4.23 22.06
C LEU A 26 4.59 5.46 21.45
N THR A 27 4.37 6.62 22.06
CA THR A 27 5.09 7.85 21.68
C THR A 27 6.57 7.80 22.05
N ARG A 28 6.92 6.94 23.01
CA ARG A 28 8.27 6.72 23.52
C ARG A 28 8.37 5.36 24.21
N LEU A 29 9.49 4.66 24.06
CA LEU A 29 9.83 3.49 24.87
C LEU A 29 9.92 3.87 26.36
N PRO A 30 9.29 3.11 27.27
CA PRO A 30 9.22 3.46 28.68
C PRO A 30 10.55 3.26 29.41
N ASP A 31 11.31 2.21 29.07
CA ASP A 31 12.59 1.91 29.70
C ASP A 31 13.67 2.93 29.28
N PRO A 32 14.26 3.69 30.23
CA PRO A 32 15.36 4.61 29.98
C PRO A 32 16.58 3.99 29.29
N TYR A 33 16.76 2.67 29.35
CA TYR A 33 17.80 1.93 28.63
C TYR A 33 17.80 2.27 27.12
N TYR A 34 16.62 2.44 26.53
CA TYR A 34 16.44 2.73 25.10
C TYR A 34 16.49 4.23 24.74
N ASN A 35 16.82 5.11 25.70
CA ASN A 35 16.85 6.56 25.48
C ASN A 35 17.76 7.00 24.32
N LYS A 36 18.80 6.23 23.98
CA LYS A 36 19.69 6.56 22.87
C LYS A 36 19.01 6.39 21.52
N TRP A 37 18.14 5.38 21.35
CA TRP A 37 17.32 5.22 20.14
C TRP A 37 16.32 6.37 20.02
N GLU A 38 15.58 6.65 21.11
CA GLU A 38 14.60 7.74 21.15
C GLU A 38 15.25 9.11 20.89
N ALA A 39 16.43 9.37 21.44
CA ALA A 39 17.15 10.63 21.21
C ALA A 39 17.57 10.80 19.74
N ILE A 40 17.99 9.74 19.06
CA ILE A 40 18.33 9.79 17.63
C ILE A 40 17.06 10.03 16.81
N ALA A 41 15.98 9.31 17.09
CA ALA A 41 14.72 9.45 16.35
C ALA A 41 14.08 10.83 16.51
N ALA A 42 14.05 11.37 17.72
CA ALA A 42 13.57 12.73 18.00
C ALA A 42 14.37 13.81 17.25
N ASN A 43 15.63 13.53 16.91
CA ASN A 43 16.51 14.45 16.18
C ASN A 43 16.81 13.99 14.75
N LEU A 44 16.09 12.98 14.23
CA LEU A 44 16.45 12.29 12.99
C LEU A 44 16.56 13.25 11.82
N THR A 45 15.55 14.11 11.64
CA THR A 45 15.54 15.13 10.60
C THR A 45 16.74 16.06 10.70
N ALA A 46 17.04 16.59 11.89
CA ALA A 46 18.17 17.48 12.10
C ALA A 46 19.52 16.79 11.83
N LEU A 47 19.63 15.51 12.20
CA LEU A 47 20.83 14.69 11.97
C LEU A 47 21.04 14.38 10.48
N ILE A 48 19.97 14.14 9.72
CA ILE A 48 20.02 13.96 8.27
C ILE A 48 20.44 15.26 7.58
N LEU A 49 19.77 16.39 7.91
CA LEU A 49 20.05 17.69 7.30
C LEU A 49 21.47 18.19 7.58
N SER A 50 21.96 17.99 8.81
CA SER A 50 23.33 18.35 9.21
C SER A 50 24.38 17.32 8.79
N ARG A 51 23.97 16.19 8.19
CA ARG A 51 24.84 15.07 7.77
C ARG A 51 25.60 14.42 8.92
N ARG A 52 25.05 14.50 10.12
CA ARG A 52 25.66 13.93 11.34
C ARG A 52 25.11 12.55 11.70
N LEU A 53 24.02 12.10 11.07
CA LEU A 53 23.35 10.85 11.41
C LEU A 53 24.30 9.64 11.43
N ARG A 54 25.08 9.42 10.36
CA ARG A 54 26.00 8.27 10.26
C ARG A 54 26.99 8.26 11.41
N GLY A 55 27.71 9.35 11.62
CA GLY A 55 28.68 9.44 12.72
C GLY A 55 28.04 9.27 14.11
N VAL A 56 26.78 9.66 14.31
CA VAL A 56 26.07 9.39 15.57
C VAL A 56 25.74 7.90 15.72
N ILE A 57 25.24 7.25 14.67
CA ILE A 57 24.93 5.82 14.67
C ILE A 57 26.20 4.96 14.80
N ASP A 58 27.31 5.36 14.19
CA ASP A 58 28.60 4.64 14.26
C ASP A 58 29.16 4.59 15.70
N ARG A 59 28.79 5.56 16.54
CA ARG A 59 29.17 5.62 17.96
C ARG A 59 28.09 5.08 18.90
N LEU A 60 26.94 4.69 18.37
CA LEU A 60 25.86 4.11 19.16
C LEU A 60 26.29 2.71 19.62
N PRO A 61 26.22 2.37 20.92
CA PRO A 61 26.43 1.00 21.35
C PRO A 61 25.30 0.10 20.83
N VAL A 62 25.61 -1.18 20.64
CA VAL A 62 24.57 -2.20 20.41
C VAL A 62 23.73 -2.30 21.69
N LEU A 63 22.45 -1.97 21.60
CA LEU A 63 21.49 -2.14 22.70
C LEU A 63 20.77 -3.47 22.52
N SER A 64 20.61 -4.22 23.61
CA SER A 64 19.88 -5.48 23.63
C SER A 64 18.37 -5.23 23.65
N THR A 65 17.62 -6.10 23.01
CA THR A 65 16.15 -6.19 22.99
C THR A 65 15.55 -6.78 24.27
N ILE A 66 16.36 -7.32 25.20
CA ILE A 66 15.88 -8.09 26.36
C ILE A 66 14.93 -7.32 27.29
N GLY A 67 14.97 -5.98 27.26
CA GLY A 67 14.07 -5.11 28.03
C GLY A 67 12.80 -4.70 27.29
N LEU A 68 12.54 -5.21 26.09
CA LEU A 68 11.27 -5.05 25.38
C LEU A 68 10.30 -6.14 25.85
N GLU A 69 9.31 -5.77 26.64
CA GLU A 69 8.41 -6.72 27.30
C GLU A 69 7.06 -6.86 26.59
N HIS A 70 6.55 -5.75 26.05
CA HIS A 70 5.21 -5.68 25.46
C HIS A 70 5.26 -5.48 23.95
N ASP A 71 4.28 -6.02 23.23
CA ASP A 71 4.11 -5.83 21.77
C ASP A 71 4.29 -4.38 21.30
N ALA A 72 3.75 -3.42 22.05
CA ALA A 72 3.84 -2.00 21.71
C ALA A 72 5.29 -1.48 21.76
N GLU A 73 6.13 -2.03 22.64
CA GLU A 73 7.55 -1.72 22.75
C GLU A 73 8.34 -2.33 21.58
N TRP A 74 8.07 -3.60 21.23
CA TRP A 74 8.65 -4.25 20.05
C TRP A 74 8.31 -3.48 18.76
N ARG A 75 7.04 -3.11 18.57
CA ARG A 75 6.57 -2.33 17.41
C ARG A 75 7.22 -0.95 17.34
N ARG A 76 7.34 -0.25 18.48
CA ARG A 76 8.02 1.05 18.55
C ARG A 76 9.50 0.92 18.23
N ALA A 77 10.20 -0.05 18.83
CA ALA A 77 11.62 -0.31 18.57
C ALA A 77 11.87 -0.62 17.08
N TYR A 78 11.02 -1.45 16.47
CA TYR A 78 11.07 -1.72 15.03
C TYR A 78 10.92 -0.45 14.18
N SER A 79 9.91 0.38 14.49
CA SER A 79 9.70 1.65 13.77
C SER A 79 10.93 2.55 13.89
N LEU A 80 11.44 2.77 15.11
CA LEU A 80 12.64 3.57 15.38
C LEU A 80 13.85 3.10 14.56
N LEU A 81 14.17 1.81 14.65
CA LEU A 81 15.34 1.24 13.97
C LEU A 81 15.15 1.20 12.45
N GLY A 82 13.93 1.01 11.95
CA GLY A 82 13.61 1.11 10.52
C GLY A 82 13.87 2.52 9.97
N PHE A 83 13.40 3.56 10.67
CA PHE A 83 13.70 4.96 10.32
C PHE A 83 15.21 5.26 10.41
N MET A 84 15.90 4.78 11.45
CA MET A 84 17.34 4.97 11.59
C MET A 84 18.13 4.26 10.49
N ALA A 85 17.76 3.03 10.14
CA ALA A 85 18.39 2.25 9.08
C ALA A 85 18.23 2.93 7.72
N HIS A 86 17.02 3.33 7.35
CA HIS A 86 16.75 4.01 6.09
C HIS A 86 17.42 5.39 6.03
N GLY A 87 17.43 6.12 7.15
CA GLY A 87 18.15 7.38 7.28
C GLY A 87 19.66 7.21 7.10
N TYR A 88 20.25 6.14 7.66
CA TYR A 88 21.67 5.82 7.54
C TYR A 88 22.04 5.43 6.10
N ILE A 89 21.26 4.51 5.51
CA ILE A 89 21.45 4.02 4.15
C ILE A 89 21.33 5.19 3.17
N TRP A 90 20.20 5.91 3.16
CA TRP A 90 19.88 6.86 2.09
C TRP A 90 20.22 8.33 2.39
N GLY A 91 20.49 8.70 3.65
CA GLY A 91 20.66 10.10 4.06
C GLY A 91 22.01 10.75 3.71
N GLY A 92 22.99 9.98 3.22
CA GLY A 92 24.31 10.47 2.83
C GLY A 92 24.38 11.11 1.44
N ASP A 93 25.59 11.41 0.97
CA ASP A 93 25.82 11.83 -0.44
C ASP A 93 25.65 10.68 -1.44
N SER A 94 25.98 9.47 -0.99
CA SER A 94 25.76 8.19 -1.65
C SER A 94 25.09 7.24 -0.66
N PRO A 95 24.34 6.24 -1.14
CA PRO A 95 23.81 5.23 -0.24
C PRO A 95 24.94 4.48 0.48
N ALA A 96 24.69 4.06 1.72
CA ALA A 96 25.56 3.12 2.43
C ALA A 96 25.04 1.71 2.20
N ASP A 97 25.90 0.82 1.74
CA ASP A 97 25.61 -0.60 1.50
C ASP A 97 25.96 -1.49 2.71
N ARG A 98 26.37 -0.88 3.82
CA ARG A 98 26.72 -1.57 5.07
C ARG A 98 26.05 -0.85 6.24
N LEU A 99 25.18 -1.57 6.95
CA LEU A 99 24.49 -1.07 8.13
C LEU A 99 25.21 -1.56 9.39
N PRO A 100 25.55 -0.67 10.34
CA PRO A 100 26.41 -1.02 11.47
C PRO A 100 25.69 -1.89 12.51
N PRO A 101 26.43 -2.64 13.35
CA PRO A 101 25.84 -3.56 14.33
C PRO A 101 24.89 -2.90 15.33
N SER A 102 25.11 -1.62 15.62
CA SER A 102 24.26 -0.83 16.53
C SER A 102 22.81 -0.70 16.07
N ILE A 103 22.56 -0.90 14.77
CA ILE A 103 21.23 -0.98 14.17
C ILE A 103 20.93 -2.41 13.75
N SER A 104 21.85 -3.07 13.04
CA SER A 104 21.61 -4.37 12.42
C SER A 104 21.27 -5.47 13.41
N VAL A 105 22.01 -5.59 14.52
CA VAL A 105 21.78 -6.65 15.51
C VAL A 105 20.36 -6.56 16.12
N PRO A 106 19.97 -5.44 16.76
CA PRO A 106 18.64 -5.35 17.36
C PRO A 106 17.53 -5.36 16.30
N LEU A 107 17.75 -4.76 15.12
CA LEU A 107 16.73 -4.76 14.07
C LEU A 107 16.44 -6.17 13.56
N LEU A 108 17.46 -7.01 13.38
CA LEU A 108 17.28 -8.40 12.96
C LEU A 108 16.49 -9.21 14.00
N GLU A 109 16.81 -9.05 15.28
CA GLU A 109 16.12 -9.76 16.36
C GLU A 109 14.67 -9.31 16.52
N ILE A 110 14.41 -7.99 16.47
CA ILE A 110 13.05 -7.45 16.50
C ILE A 110 12.25 -7.88 15.27
N SER A 111 12.90 -7.91 14.10
CA SER A 111 12.32 -8.41 12.85
C SER A 111 11.89 -9.86 12.95
N GLU A 112 12.72 -10.71 13.53
CA GLU A 112 12.40 -12.12 13.77
C GLU A 112 11.22 -12.24 14.74
N HIS A 113 11.22 -11.50 15.85
CA HIS A 113 10.13 -11.50 16.83
C HIS A 113 8.78 -11.08 16.24
N LEU A 114 8.76 -10.03 15.42
CA LEU A 114 7.55 -9.49 14.80
C LEU A 114 7.19 -10.17 13.47
N GLU A 115 8.00 -11.15 13.04
CA GLU A 115 7.88 -11.86 11.76
C GLU A 115 7.84 -10.91 10.54
N VAL A 116 8.67 -9.86 10.55
CA VAL A 116 8.80 -8.85 9.48
C VAL A 116 10.25 -8.68 9.05
N PRO A 117 10.54 -8.34 7.78
CA PRO A 117 11.92 -8.17 7.31
C PRO A 117 12.58 -6.92 7.93
N PRO A 118 13.91 -6.86 8.04
CA PRO A 118 14.66 -5.76 8.66
C PRO A 118 14.74 -4.52 7.74
N VAL A 119 13.59 -3.94 7.40
CA VAL A 119 13.42 -2.80 6.48
C VAL A 119 12.24 -1.95 6.96
N ALA A 120 12.21 -0.65 6.67
CA ALA A 120 11.05 0.19 7.01
C ALA A 120 9.83 -0.20 6.14
N THR A 121 9.05 -1.17 6.62
CA THR A 121 7.80 -1.65 6.02
C THR A 121 6.67 -0.65 6.23
N TYR A 122 5.54 -0.88 5.56
CA TYR A 122 4.29 -0.16 5.80
C TYR A 122 3.87 -0.17 7.29
N ALA A 123 4.10 -1.27 8.01
CA ALA A 123 3.86 -1.32 9.44
C ALA A 123 4.71 -0.31 10.22
N ALA A 124 6.01 -0.21 9.91
CA ALA A 124 6.92 0.73 10.57
C ALA A 124 6.56 2.19 10.32
N VAL A 125 6.23 2.56 9.07
CA VAL A 125 6.06 3.96 8.67
C VAL A 125 4.62 4.46 8.76
N CYS A 126 3.64 3.56 8.82
CA CYS A 126 2.21 3.88 8.96
C CYS A 126 1.61 3.29 10.24
N LEU A 127 1.41 1.96 10.31
CA LEU A 127 0.60 1.32 11.36
C LEU A 127 1.09 1.60 12.78
N TRP A 128 2.40 1.76 12.97
CA TRP A 128 3.04 1.99 14.27
C TRP A 128 3.65 3.40 14.40
N ASN A 129 3.29 4.32 13.52
CA ASN A 129 3.90 5.66 13.43
C ASN A 129 2.85 6.79 13.45
N PHE A 130 1.89 6.70 14.35
CA PHE A 130 0.90 7.76 14.54
C PHE A 130 0.53 7.92 16.00
N LYS A 131 -0.07 9.07 16.31
CA LYS A 131 -0.79 9.34 17.55
C LYS A 131 -1.95 10.29 17.27
N PRO A 132 -3.07 10.18 18.01
CA PRO A 132 -4.07 11.22 18.01
C PRO A 132 -3.56 12.49 18.71
N LEU A 133 -4.09 13.64 18.33
CA LEU A 133 -3.91 14.93 19.01
C LEU A 133 -4.88 15.04 20.20
N PHE A 134 -6.11 14.56 20.00
CA PHE A 134 -7.20 14.47 20.96
C PHE A 134 -7.65 13.02 21.05
N VAL A 135 -7.50 12.41 22.23
CA VAL A 135 -7.72 10.97 22.46
C VAL A 135 -9.19 10.57 22.44
N ASP A 136 -10.09 11.54 22.55
CA ASP A 136 -11.53 11.41 22.52
C ASP A 136 -12.13 11.53 21.11
N GLU A 137 -11.30 11.86 20.11
CA GLU A 137 -11.69 11.91 18.70
C GLU A 137 -11.24 10.64 17.94
N ASP A 138 -12.00 10.26 16.91
CA ASP A 138 -11.74 9.07 16.11
C ASP A 138 -10.40 9.16 15.35
N ILE A 139 -9.72 8.02 15.22
CA ILE A 139 -8.42 7.90 14.53
C ILE A 139 -8.54 7.83 12.99
N ASP A 140 -9.76 7.96 12.45
CA ASP A 140 -10.00 8.12 11.01
C ASP A 140 -10.18 9.59 10.58
N ASN A 141 -10.10 10.53 11.54
CA ASN A 141 -10.04 11.96 11.32
C ASN A 141 -8.59 12.41 11.10
N LEU A 142 -8.22 12.75 9.86
CA LEU A 142 -6.85 13.16 9.52
C LEU A 142 -6.36 14.38 10.29
N GLU A 143 -7.27 15.32 10.56
CA GLU A 143 -7.01 16.53 11.32
C GLU A 143 -6.63 16.26 12.77
N ASN A 144 -7.04 15.10 13.30
CA ASN A 144 -6.72 14.66 14.65
C ASN A 144 -5.44 13.80 14.73
N LEU A 145 -4.72 13.57 13.62
CA LEU A 145 -3.55 12.69 13.64
C LEU A 145 -2.23 13.44 13.52
N ALA A 146 -1.21 12.91 14.18
CA ALA A 146 0.18 13.31 14.03
C ALA A 146 1.10 12.10 13.90
N THR A 147 2.18 12.24 13.13
CA THR A 147 3.22 11.21 13.03
C THR A 147 4.14 11.24 14.25
N LEU A 148 4.72 10.08 14.59
CA LEU A 148 5.71 9.98 15.66
C LEU A 148 7.13 10.26 15.18
N THR A 149 7.45 9.85 13.95
CA THR A 149 8.79 9.95 13.37
C THR A 149 8.70 10.21 11.87
N THR A 150 9.57 11.09 11.37
CA THR A 150 9.68 11.44 9.94
C THR A 150 11.15 11.63 9.57
N PHE A 151 11.50 11.39 8.30
CA PHE A 151 12.83 11.65 7.77
C PHE A 151 13.06 13.15 7.55
N THR A 152 12.04 13.83 7.03
CA THR A 152 12.14 15.20 6.51
C THR A 152 11.58 16.27 7.45
N GLY A 153 10.78 15.89 8.44
CA GLY A 153 10.05 16.82 9.32
C GLY A 153 8.93 17.59 8.63
N GLY A 154 8.63 17.27 7.36
CA GLY A 154 7.66 18.00 6.55
C GLY A 154 6.22 17.52 6.74
N LEU A 155 5.28 18.44 6.53
CA LEU A 155 3.85 18.14 6.47
C LEU A 155 3.55 17.13 5.35
N ASP A 156 4.22 17.24 4.20
CA ASP A 156 4.05 16.32 3.06
C ASP A 156 4.30 14.85 3.41
N GLU A 157 5.32 14.61 4.24
CA GLU A 157 5.66 13.25 4.68
C GLU A 157 4.66 12.75 5.71
N SER A 158 4.29 13.62 6.66
CA SER A 158 3.30 13.25 7.67
C SER A 158 1.95 12.94 7.03
N TRP A 159 1.49 13.80 6.11
CA TRP A 159 0.24 13.60 5.39
C TRP A 159 0.24 12.31 4.57
N PHE A 160 1.38 11.98 3.94
CA PHE A 160 1.51 10.73 3.18
C PHE A 160 1.27 9.49 4.07
N TYR A 161 1.85 9.44 5.27
CA TYR A 161 1.63 8.32 6.20
C TYR A 161 0.23 8.35 6.81
N LEU A 162 -0.26 9.53 7.21
CA LEU A 162 -1.52 9.66 7.93
C LEU A 162 -2.74 9.37 7.05
N VAL A 163 -2.71 9.71 5.75
CA VAL A 163 -3.76 9.28 4.80
C VAL A 163 -3.89 7.76 4.78
N SER A 164 -2.77 7.02 4.83
CA SER A 164 -2.79 5.56 4.94
C SER A 164 -3.37 5.10 6.28
N VAL A 165 -2.98 5.71 7.41
CA VAL A 165 -3.54 5.37 8.73
C VAL A 165 -5.06 5.60 8.77
N ALA A 166 -5.55 6.73 8.25
CA ALA A 166 -6.98 7.01 8.22
C ALA A 166 -7.77 6.02 7.33
N ILE A 167 -7.18 5.54 6.23
CA ILE A 167 -7.78 4.46 5.41
C ILE A 167 -7.88 3.16 6.21
N GLU A 168 -6.82 2.77 6.93
CA GLU A 168 -6.83 1.56 7.77
C GLU A 168 -7.90 1.67 8.87
N ALA A 169 -7.97 2.81 9.55
CA ALA A 169 -8.96 3.08 10.60
C ALA A 169 -10.40 3.07 10.06
N ARG A 170 -10.69 3.84 9.00
CA ARG A 170 -12.04 3.90 8.39
C ARG A 170 -12.47 2.54 7.83
N GLY A 171 -11.51 1.73 7.36
CA GLY A 171 -11.75 0.41 6.80
C GLY A 171 -11.84 -0.71 7.82
N ALA A 172 -11.41 -0.49 9.06
CA ALA A 172 -11.38 -1.52 10.09
C ALA A 172 -12.71 -2.26 10.30
N PRO A 173 -13.88 -1.58 10.38
CA PRO A 173 -15.16 -2.27 10.59
C PRO A 173 -15.57 -3.21 9.44
N ILE A 174 -14.95 -3.09 8.26
CA ILE A 174 -15.19 -3.99 7.12
C ILE A 174 -14.75 -5.42 7.45
N VAL A 175 -13.71 -5.59 8.26
CA VAL A 175 -13.16 -6.91 8.58
C VAL A 175 -14.21 -7.80 9.29
N PRO A 176 -14.75 -7.44 10.47
CA PRO A 176 -15.80 -8.23 11.11
C PRO A 176 -17.12 -8.28 10.31
N LEU A 177 -17.44 -7.21 9.56
CA LEU A 177 -18.61 -7.19 8.67
C LEU A 177 -18.55 -8.31 7.64
N MET A 178 -17.40 -8.50 6.99
CA MET A 178 -17.27 -9.51 5.95
C MET A 178 -17.04 -10.93 6.51
N LEU A 179 -16.48 -11.07 7.72
CA LEU A 179 -16.54 -12.36 8.43
C LEU A 179 -17.98 -12.77 8.77
N THR A 180 -18.83 -11.80 9.12
CA THR A 180 -20.28 -12.02 9.31
C THR A 180 -20.95 -12.43 8.00
N ALA A 181 -20.58 -11.81 6.88
CA ALA A 181 -21.07 -12.19 5.55
C ALA A 181 -20.68 -13.64 5.19
N ILE A 182 -19.43 -14.06 5.48
CA ILE A 182 -19.00 -15.45 5.26
C ILE A 182 -19.84 -16.43 6.08
N ALA A 183 -20.11 -16.11 7.36
CA ALA A 183 -20.95 -16.92 8.22
C ALA A 183 -22.40 -17.00 7.69
N ALA A 184 -22.97 -15.88 7.26
CA ALA A 184 -24.30 -15.81 6.67
C ALA A 184 -24.42 -16.65 5.39
N ALA A 185 -23.41 -16.57 4.51
CA ALA A 185 -23.34 -17.37 3.29
C ALA A 185 -23.35 -18.88 3.60
N ARG A 186 -22.63 -19.33 4.65
CA ARG A 186 -22.65 -20.75 5.09
C ARG A 186 -24.03 -21.23 5.55
N HIS A 187 -24.87 -20.31 6.02
CA HIS A 187 -26.23 -20.60 6.47
C HIS A 187 -27.30 -20.36 5.40
N GLY A 188 -26.92 -19.96 4.18
CA GLY A 188 -27.88 -19.66 3.12
C GLY A 188 -28.61 -18.33 3.27
N ASP A 189 -28.15 -17.42 4.15
CA ASP A 189 -28.83 -16.14 4.42
C ASP A 189 -28.41 -15.06 3.40
N ALA A 190 -29.00 -15.13 2.20
CA ALA A 190 -28.76 -14.18 1.12
C ALA A 190 -29.07 -12.73 1.51
N ALA A 191 -30.07 -12.51 2.37
CA ALA A 191 -30.44 -11.17 2.81
C ALA A 191 -29.37 -10.54 3.70
N ALA A 192 -28.79 -11.32 4.63
CA ALA A 192 -27.66 -10.85 5.45
C ALA A 192 -26.41 -10.58 4.62
N VAL A 193 -26.07 -11.47 3.68
CA VAL A 193 -24.94 -11.26 2.77
C VAL A 193 -25.13 -9.97 1.96
N THR A 194 -26.33 -9.75 1.40
CA THR A 194 -26.67 -8.54 0.65
C THR A 194 -26.51 -7.28 1.49
N ARG A 195 -26.97 -7.28 2.75
CA ARG A 195 -26.80 -6.13 3.66
C ARG A 195 -25.32 -5.84 3.91
N CYS A 196 -24.52 -6.87 4.19
CA CYS A 196 -23.09 -6.71 4.43
C CYS A 196 -22.37 -6.14 3.20
N LEU A 197 -22.67 -6.65 2.00
CA LEU A 197 -22.09 -6.15 0.75
C LEU A 197 -22.46 -4.69 0.46
N ARG A 198 -23.70 -4.27 0.74
CA ARG A 198 -24.08 -2.85 0.59
C ARG A 198 -23.25 -1.94 1.49
N THR A 199 -23.15 -2.29 2.78
CA THR A 199 -22.32 -1.53 3.73
C THR A 199 -20.84 -1.56 3.34
N PHE A 200 -20.34 -2.67 2.80
CA PHE A 200 -18.98 -2.76 2.29
C PHE A 200 -18.75 -1.80 1.10
N ALA A 201 -19.67 -1.76 0.13
CA ALA A 201 -19.59 -0.84 -1.00
C ALA A 201 -19.59 0.64 -0.57
N GLU A 202 -20.44 1.01 0.40
CA GLU A 202 -20.47 2.35 1.00
C GLU A 202 -19.11 2.69 1.64
N ARG A 203 -18.54 1.79 2.44
CA ARG A 203 -17.24 2.01 3.08
C ARG A 203 -16.10 2.13 2.07
N LEU A 204 -16.11 1.40 0.96
CA LEU A 204 -15.13 1.57 -0.12
C LEU A 204 -15.18 2.97 -0.75
N THR A 205 -16.37 3.59 -0.78
CA THR A 205 -16.51 4.99 -1.21
C THR A 205 -15.87 5.94 -0.21
N ASP A 206 -16.07 5.73 1.10
CA ASP A 206 -15.41 6.51 2.15
C ASP A 206 -13.88 6.44 2.03
N LEU A 207 -13.33 5.24 1.83
CA LEU A 207 -11.88 5.04 1.65
C LEU A 207 -11.36 5.78 0.41
N THR A 208 -12.14 5.81 -0.67
CA THR A 208 -11.80 6.54 -1.88
C THR A 208 -11.72 8.05 -1.63
N THR A 209 -12.68 8.58 -0.86
CA THR A 209 -12.69 9.99 -0.45
C THR A 209 -11.44 10.33 0.36
N ILE A 210 -11.09 9.52 1.37
CA ILE A 210 -9.88 9.72 2.18
C ILE A 210 -8.61 9.68 1.30
N LEU A 211 -8.52 8.72 0.37
CA LEU A 211 -7.37 8.61 -0.53
C LEU A 211 -7.16 9.89 -1.37
N GLN A 212 -8.24 10.54 -1.82
CA GLN A 212 -8.16 11.77 -2.61
C GLN A 212 -7.60 12.95 -1.80
N ARG A 213 -7.73 12.93 -0.47
CA ARG A 213 -7.17 13.94 0.44
C ARG A 213 -5.64 13.98 0.42
N MET A 214 -4.96 13.00 -0.18
CA MET A 214 -3.52 13.04 -0.44
C MET A 214 -3.08 14.35 -1.12
N HIS A 215 -3.94 14.94 -1.96
CA HIS A 215 -3.65 16.19 -2.66
C HIS A 215 -3.67 17.45 -1.79
N GLU A 216 -4.25 17.39 -0.59
CA GLU A 216 -4.42 18.55 0.29
C GLU A 216 -3.09 19.04 0.84
N SER A 217 -2.27 18.11 1.37
CA SER A 217 -1.05 18.48 2.09
C SER A 217 0.18 17.65 1.73
N CYS A 218 0.18 16.95 0.58
CA CYS A 218 1.37 16.27 0.06
C CYS A 218 1.68 16.73 -1.36
N ASP A 219 2.75 17.52 -1.53
CA ASP A 219 3.19 18.00 -2.85
C ASP A 219 3.92 16.88 -3.63
N PRO A 220 3.54 16.63 -4.91
CA PRO A 220 4.17 15.61 -5.76
C PRO A 220 5.69 15.76 -5.93
N THR A 221 6.20 16.99 -5.99
CA THR A 221 7.63 17.26 -6.17
C THR A 221 8.39 16.96 -4.88
N ILE A 222 7.86 17.38 -3.73
CA ILE A 222 8.42 17.08 -2.42
C ILE A 222 8.41 15.56 -2.17
N PHE A 223 7.28 14.90 -2.42
CA PHE A 223 7.19 13.45 -2.33
C PHE A 223 8.24 12.75 -3.17
N TYR A 224 8.30 13.05 -4.46
CA TYR A 224 9.20 12.36 -5.39
C TYR A 224 10.68 12.55 -5.06
N HIS A 225 11.08 13.77 -4.68
CA HIS A 225 12.48 14.13 -4.51
C HIS A 225 13.01 14.00 -3.08
N ARG A 226 12.16 14.18 -2.07
CA ARG A 226 12.59 14.28 -0.66
C ARG A 226 12.12 13.11 0.20
N ILE A 227 10.93 12.57 -0.07
CA ILE A 227 10.33 11.51 0.77
C ILE A 227 10.62 10.13 0.17
N ARG A 228 10.21 9.91 -1.08
CA ARG A 228 10.33 8.63 -1.78
C ARG A 228 11.73 7.99 -1.73
N PRO A 229 12.86 8.72 -1.78
CA PRO A 229 14.19 8.11 -1.63
C PRO A 229 14.37 7.37 -0.30
N PHE A 230 13.79 7.86 0.81
CA PHE A 230 13.87 7.20 2.10
C PHE A 230 12.93 6.00 2.22
N LEU A 231 11.86 5.92 1.42
CA LEU A 231 10.95 4.77 1.38
C LEU A 231 11.49 3.60 0.54
N ALA A 232 12.61 3.79 -0.13
CA ALA A 232 13.24 2.77 -0.94
C ALA A 232 13.88 1.68 -0.07
N GLY A 233 13.63 0.42 -0.40
CA GLY A 233 14.42 -0.71 0.13
C GLY A 233 15.71 -0.89 -0.67
N SER A 234 16.43 -2.00 -0.46
CA SER A 234 17.69 -2.30 -1.14
C SER A 234 17.53 -3.21 -2.37
N LYS A 235 16.37 -3.85 -2.55
CA LYS A 235 16.10 -4.75 -3.69
C LYS A 235 15.96 -3.97 -4.99
N ASN A 236 16.63 -4.44 -6.05
CA ASN A 236 16.60 -3.83 -7.39
C ASN A 236 17.12 -2.38 -7.47
N MET A 237 18.06 -1.99 -6.58
CA MET A 237 18.58 -0.62 -6.44
C MET A 237 19.98 -0.37 -7.03
N ALA A 238 20.40 -1.18 -8.00
CA ALA A 238 21.71 -1.01 -8.65
C ALA A 238 21.94 0.40 -9.21
N GLU A 239 20.96 0.96 -9.91
CA GLU A 239 21.06 2.32 -10.47
C GLU A 239 21.07 3.43 -9.41
N ALA A 240 20.56 3.13 -8.20
CA ALA A 240 20.55 4.04 -7.07
C ALA A 240 21.83 3.95 -6.21
N GLY A 241 22.75 3.04 -6.53
CA GLY A 241 24.02 2.85 -5.84
C GLY A 241 24.09 1.63 -4.92
N LEU A 242 23.09 0.74 -4.94
CA LEU A 242 23.08 -0.51 -4.17
C LEU A 242 22.92 -1.73 -5.11
N PRO A 243 23.95 -2.11 -5.89
CA PRO A 243 23.87 -3.20 -6.86
C PRO A 243 23.64 -4.57 -6.25
N HIS A 244 24.16 -4.80 -5.04
CA HIS A 244 24.06 -6.09 -4.35
C HIS A 244 23.06 -6.07 -3.20
N GLY A 245 22.59 -4.89 -2.78
CA GLY A 245 21.74 -4.72 -1.61
C GLY A 245 22.52 -4.08 -0.47
N VAL A 246 22.23 -4.52 0.77
CA VAL A 246 22.87 -4.00 2.00
C VAL A 246 23.38 -5.17 2.84
N ILE A 247 24.56 -5.04 3.43
CA ILE A 247 25.10 -5.93 4.46
C ILE A 247 24.59 -5.44 5.81
N TYR A 248 23.97 -6.33 6.58
CA TYR A 248 23.56 -6.07 7.96
C TYR A 248 24.64 -6.64 8.88
N GLU A 249 25.50 -5.77 9.42
CA GLU A 249 26.65 -6.20 10.18
C GLU A 249 26.25 -6.75 11.55
N THR A 250 26.66 -7.98 11.88
CA THR A 250 26.38 -8.60 13.19
C THR A 250 27.62 -8.73 14.07
N GLY A 251 28.80 -8.34 13.57
CA GLY A 251 30.07 -8.57 14.25
C GLY A 251 30.55 -10.03 14.23
N SER A 252 29.79 -10.95 13.64
CA SER A 252 30.13 -12.38 13.54
C SER A 252 31.17 -12.72 12.47
N GLY A 253 31.52 -11.76 11.60
CA GLY A 253 32.41 -11.96 10.46
C GLY A 253 31.77 -12.64 9.23
N ASN A 254 30.50 -13.07 9.32
CA ASN A 254 29.74 -13.57 8.18
C ASN A 254 28.95 -12.43 7.52
N GLU A 255 29.47 -11.90 6.42
CA GLU A 255 28.90 -10.75 5.72
C GLU A 255 28.24 -11.19 4.41
N THR A 256 26.91 -11.11 4.37
CA THR A 256 26.14 -11.41 3.16
C THR A 256 25.29 -10.21 2.78
N TYR A 257 25.25 -9.91 1.48
CA TYR A 257 24.36 -8.90 0.94
C TYR A 257 22.91 -9.39 0.97
N GLN A 258 22.02 -8.53 1.46
CA GLN A 258 20.58 -8.80 1.54
C GLN A 258 19.78 -7.73 0.79
N GLN A 259 18.69 -8.18 0.16
CA GLN A 259 17.84 -7.35 -0.69
C GLN A 259 16.40 -7.39 -0.21
N TYR A 260 15.92 -6.24 0.28
CA TYR A 260 14.54 -6.07 0.73
C TYR A 260 13.81 -5.01 -0.09
N SER A 261 12.55 -5.27 -0.40
CA SER A 261 11.64 -4.26 -0.97
C SER A 261 11.35 -3.16 0.05
N GLY A 262 11.21 -1.92 -0.41
CA GLY A 262 10.84 -0.82 0.47
C GLY A 262 9.36 -0.83 0.85
N GLY A 263 8.96 0.11 1.70
CA GLY A 263 7.56 0.32 2.06
C GLY A 263 6.67 0.57 0.83
N SER A 264 5.51 -0.09 0.80
CA SER A 264 4.52 0.02 -0.26
C SER A 264 3.12 -0.24 0.26
N ASN A 265 2.11 0.42 -0.31
CA ASN A 265 0.70 0.18 0.01
C ASN A 265 0.25 -1.27 -0.27
N ALA A 266 0.99 -2.02 -1.11
CA ALA A 266 0.73 -3.45 -1.33
C ALA A 266 0.99 -4.32 -0.07
N GLN A 267 1.65 -3.75 0.94
CA GLN A 267 1.86 -4.34 2.27
C GLN A 267 0.72 -4.04 3.24
N SER A 268 -0.33 -3.29 2.83
CA SER A 268 -1.57 -3.17 3.60
C SER A 268 -2.34 -4.49 3.56
N SER A 269 -2.59 -5.05 4.74
CA SER A 269 -3.40 -6.27 4.88
C SER A 269 -4.87 -6.02 4.55
N LEU A 270 -5.38 -4.82 4.83
CA LEU A 270 -6.75 -4.42 4.56
C LEU A 270 -7.08 -4.48 3.06
N ILE A 271 -6.20 -3.96 2.21
CA ILE A 271 -6.42 -3.97 0.76
C ILE A 271 -6.45 -5.42 0.22
N GLN A 272 -5.54 -6.28 0.69
CA GLN A 272 -5.56 -7.70 0.30
C GLN A 272 -6.76 -8.47 0.85
N PHE A 273 -7.26 -8.09 2.03
CA PHE A 273 -8.47 -8.67 2.58
C PHE A 273 -9.68 -8.41 1.66
N PHE A 274 -9.80 -7.20 1.10
CA PHE A 274 -10.86 -6.90 0.13
C PHE A 274 -10.82 -7.81 -1.10
N ASP A 275 -9.62 -8.07 -1.63
CA ASP A 275 -9.44 -8.96 -2.77
C ASP A 275 -9.87 -10.39 -2.45
N ILE A 276 -9.47 -10.90 -1.28
CA ILE A 276 -9.84 -12.25 -0.84
C ILE A 276 -11.36 -12.39 -0.69
N ILE A 277 -12.00 -11.43 -0.01
CA ILE A 277 -13.45 -11.46 0.22
C ILE A 277 -14.23 -11.41 -1.09
N LEU A 278 -13.78 -10.64 -2.07
CA LEU A 278 -14.43 -10.50 -3.37
C LEU A 278 -13.98 -11.54 -4.40
N GLY A 279 -13.19 -12.54 -4.00
CA GLY A 279 -12.71 -13.60 -4.91
C GLY A 279 -11.92 -13.07 -6.11
N ILE A 280 -11.12 -12.02 -5.90
CA ILE A 280 -10.25 -11.41 -6.90
C ILE A 280 -8.91 -12.14 -6.90
N GLU A 281 -8.52 -12.66 -8.07
CA GLU A 281 -7.26 -13.37 -8.25
C GLU A 281 -6.23 -12.50 -8.98
N HIS A 282 -5.04 -12.41 -8.40
CA HIS A 282 -3.93 -11.65 -8.95
C HIS A 282 -2.91 -12.55 -9.62
N ARG A 283 -2.50 -12.20 -10.84
CA ARG A 283 -1.48 -12.95 -11.60
C ARG A 283 -0.14 -12.21 -11.64
N PRO A 284 0.97 -12.88 -12.01
CA PRO A 284 2.21 -12.19 -12.30
C PRO A 284 2.00 -11.08 -13.34
N THR A 285 2.73 -9.97 -13.18
CA THR A 285 2.54 -8.79 -14.03
C THR A 285 2.87 -9.09 -15.48
N GLY A 286 1.93 -8.83 -16.39
CA GLY A 286 2.08 -9.10 -17.84
C GLY A 286 1.46 -10.43 -18.30
N GLU A 287 0.96 -11.26 -17.38
CA GLU A 287 0.19 -12.47 -17.73
C GLU A 287 -1.30 -12.14 -17.90
N SER A 288 -1.91 -12.59 -18.99
CA SER A 288 -3.36 -12.52 -19.20
C SER A 288 -4.05 -13.82 -18.80
N ARG A 289 -5.35 -13.76 -18.51
CA ARG A 289 -6.18 -14.94 -18.26
C ARG A 289 -6.14 -15.91 -19.44
N ASP A 290 -5.77 -17.16 -19.20
CA ASP A 290 -5.85 -18.24 -20.19
C ASP A 290 -7.30 -18.78 -20.23
N PRO A 291 -8.03 -18.63 -21.35
CA PRO A 291 -9.41 -19.11 -21.47
C PRO A 291 -9.57 -20.62 -21.28
N SER A 292 -8.48 -21.39 -21.41
CA SER A 292 -8.50 -22.85 -21.28
C SER A 292 -8.34 -23.35 -19.84
N SER A 293 -8.04 -22.46 -18.88
CA SER A 293 -7.84 -22.80 -17.46
C SER A 293 -9.11 -22.86 -16.61
N ASP A 294 -10.28 -22.56 -17.19
CA ASP A 294 -11.57 -22.59 -16.49
C ASP A 294 -12.01 -24.01 -16.07
N SER A 295 -11.32 -25.06 -16.53
CA SER A 295 -11.57 -26.47 -16.18
C SER A 295 -10.72 -26.99 -15.01
N ASP A 296 -9.70 -26.25 -14.56
CA ASP A 296 -8.78 -26.67 -13.49
C ASP A 296 -9.06 -25.93 -12.17
N ARG A 297 -10.36 -25.85 -11.83
CA ARG A 297 -10.93 -25.17 -10.64
C ARG A 297 -10.62 -25.88 -9.31
N GLY A 298 -9.54 -26.64 -9.26
CA GLY A 298 -9.08 -27.34 -8.07
C GLY A 298 -7.56 -27.45 -8.09
N ARG A 299 -6.89 -26.68 -7.24
CA ARG A 299 -5.44 -26.73 -6.97
C ARG A 299 -4.53 -26.27 -8.12
N SER A 300 -4.69 -25.05 -8.62
CA SER A 300 -3.55 -24.36 -9.22
C SER A 300 -2.65 -23.84 -8.08
N SER A 301 -1.40 -24.33 -8.01
CA SER A 301 -0.40 -23.81 -7.07
C SER A 301 -0.30 -22.29 -7.22
N PRO A 302 -0.19 -21.51 -6.13
CA PRO A 302 -0.14 -20.06 -6.23
C PRO A 302 1.05 -19.66 -7.09
N ARG A 303 0.77 -19.13 -8.30
CA ARG A 303 1.80 -18.51 -9.12
C ARG A 303 2.29 -17.29 -8.35
N HIS A 304 3.56 -17.29 -7.95
CA HIS A 304 4.14 -16.26 -7.10
C HIS A 304 3.98 -14.88 -7.76
N ASN A 305 3.02 -14.09 -7.28
CA ASN A 305 2.77 -12.72 -7.73
C ASN A 305 3.28 -11.72 -6.67
N PHE A 306 3.44 -10.46 -7.08
CA PHE A 306 3.98 -9.41 -6.21
C PHE A 306 3.14 -9.16 -4.94
N ILE A 307 1.81 -9.23 -5.05
CA ILE A 307 0.91 -9.02 -3.91
C ILE A 307 1.12 -10.11 -2.84
N MET A 308 1.27 -11.36 -3.26
CA MET A 308 1.61 -12.46 -2.36
C MET A 308 3.02 -12.32 -1.76
N GLU A 309 4.00 -11.82 -2.52
CA GLU A 309 5.33 -11.49 -1.97
C GLU A 309 5.24 -10.45 -0.85
N MET A 310 4.36 -9.45 -0.98
CA MET A 310 4.17 -8.40 0.03
C MET A 310 3.55 -8.90 1.34
N ARG A 311 2.93 -10.08 1.39
CA ARG A 311 2.53 -10.70 2.67
C ARG A 311 3.71 -10.99 3.58
N LYS A 312 4.91 -11.25 3.01
CA LYS A 312 6.16 -11.39 3.79
C LYS A 312 6.61 -10.10 4.47
N TYR A 313 6.00 -8.97 4.14
CA TYR A 313 6.33 -7.65 4.70
C TYR A 313 5.21 -7.14 5.64
N MET A 314 4.18 -7.94 5.88
CA MET A 314 3.14 -7.71 6.87
C MET A 314 3.55 -8.34 8.20
N PRO A 315 3.07 -7.84 9.35
CA PRO A 315 3.21 -8.56 10.62
C PRO A 315 2.74 -10.02 10.48
N GLY A 316 3.49 -10.97 11.06
CA GLY A 316 3.21 -12.41 10.93
C GLY A 316 1.75 -12.79 11.15
N PRO A 317 1.13 -12.37 12.27
CA PRO A 317 -0.28 -12.61 12.54
C PRO A 317 -1.22 -12.06 11.46
N HIS A 318 -0.93 -10.89 10.89
CA HIS A 318 -1.77 -10.34 9.82
C HIS A 318 -1.66 -11.16 8.51
N ALA A 319 -0.45 -11.62 8.17
CA ALA A 319 -0.25 -12.49 7.01
C ALA A 319 -0.95 -13.85 7.18
N GLN A 320 -0.88 -14.41 8.39
CA GLN A 320 -1.58 -15.65 8.76
C GLN A 320 -3.10 -15.48 8.65
N PHE A 321 -3.65 -14.38 9.16
CA PHE A 321 -5.08 -14.05 9.01
C PHE A 321 -5.52 -14.04 7.54
N LEU A 322 -4.74 -13.41 6.65
CA LEU A 322 -5.05 -13.40 5.22
C LEU A 322 -4.98 -14.80 4.58
N ASN A 323 -4.10 -15.66 5.04
CA ASN A 323 -4.05 -17.05 4.57
C ASN A 323 -5.30 -17.81 5.05
N ASP A 324 -5.66 -17.69 6.33
CA ASP A 324 -6.79 -18.43 6.91
C ASP A 324 -8.14 -17.93 6.38
N VAL A 325 -8.32 -16.62 6.21
CA VAL A 325 -9.53 -16.07 5.60
C VAL A 325 -9.68 -16.51 4.13
N SER A 326 -8.58 -16.67 3.40
CA SER A 326 -8.62 -17.17 2.02
C SER A 326 -9.10 -18.62 1.90
N LEU A 327 -9.01 -19.42 2.97
CA LEU A 327 -9.52 -20.79 3.02
C LEU A 327 -11.03 -20.86 3.30
N VAL A 328 -11.62 -19.77 3.80
CA VAL A 328 -13.03 -19.73 4.22
C VAL A 328 -13.89 -18.76 3.42
N ALA A 329 -13.27 -17.84 2.68
CA ALA A 329 -13.96 -16.90 1.81
C ALA A 329 -14.82 -17.65 0.79
N ASN A 330 -16.11 -17.31 0.73
CA ASN A 330 -17.12 -18.02 -0.05
C ASN A 330 -18.16 -17.09 -0.67
N ILE A 331 -17.93 -15.76 -0.62
CA ILE A 331 -18.93 -14.76 -1.01
C ILE A 331 -19.19 -14.83 -2.51
N ARG A 332 -18.13 -14.95 -3.31
CA ARG A 332 -18.26 -15.04 -4.77
C ARG A 332 -19.04 -16.29 -5.18
N GLU A 333 -18.64 -17.45 -4.67
CA GLU A 333 -19.31 -18.73 -4.95
C GLU A 333 -20.78 -18.66 -4.54
N PHE A 334 -21.06 -18.10 -3.36
CA PHE A 334 -22.42 -17.92 -2.88
C PHE A 334 -23.27 -17.02 -3.81
N VAL A 335 -22.72 -15.92 -4.32
CA VAL A 335 -23.43 -15.05 -5.29
C VAL A 335 -23.64 -15.78 -6.62
N GLU A 336 -22.63 -16.51 -7.11
CA GLU A 336 -22.71 -17.29 -8.36
C GLU A 336 -23.78 -18.41 -8.28
N GLU A 337 -23.97 -19.03 -7.11
CA GLU A 337 -25.01 -20.03 -6.86
C GLU A 337 -26.42 -19.42 -6.74
N ASN A 338 -26.52 -18.12 -6.40
CA ASN A 338 -27.78 -17.42 -6.13
C ASN A 338 -28.07 -16.31 -7.16
N GLN A 339 -27.71 -16.52 -8.43
CA GLN A 339 -27.88 -15.52 -9.51
C GLN A 339 -29.33 -15.04 -9.73
N SER A 340 -30.34 -15.78 -9.26
CA SER A 340 -31.73 -15.34 -9.30
C SER A 340 -32.03 -14.20 -8.32
N ASP A 341 -31.23 -14.02 -7.26
CA ASP A 341 -31.32 -12.88 -6.36
C ASP A 341 -30.57 -11.68 -6.95
N ARG A 342 -31.32 -10.86 -7.69
CA ARG A 342 -30.79 -9.66 -8.33
C ARG A 342 -30.19 -8.67 -7.34
N GLN A 343 -30.74 -8.58 -6.11
CA GLN A 343 -30.24 -7.62 -5.12
C GLN A 343 -28.86 -8.03 -4.59
N LEU A 344 -28.67 -9.32 -4.37
CA LEU A 344 -27.39 -9.90 -3.99
C LEU A 344 -26.33 -9.65 -5.08
N CYS A 345 -26.64 -9.98 -6.34
CA CYS A 345 -25.73 -9.75 -7.47
C CYS A 345 -25.35 -8.28 -7.63
N LEU A 346 -26.33 -7.36 -7.51
CA LEU A 346 -26.07 -5.92 -7.55
C LEU A 346 -25.14 -5.46 -6.43
N ALA A 347 -25.34 -5.94 -5.20
CA ALA A 347 -24.54 -5.51 -4.05
C ALA A 347 -23.08 -6.00 -4.18
N TYR A 348 -22.89 -7.22 -4.67
CA TYR A 348 -21.56 -7.77 -4.95
C TYR A 348 -20.84 -6.98 -6.06
N ASP A 349 -21.52 -6.76 -7.20
CA ASP A 349 -20.96 -6.01 -8.31
C ASP A 349 -20.67 -4.54 -7.96
N ALA A 350 -21.46 -3.95 -7.07
CA ALA A 350 -21.20 -2.62 -6.53
C ALA A 350 -19.88 -2.58 -5.74
N CYS A 351 -19.57 -3.62 -4.95
CA CYS A 351 -18.28 -3.71 -4.25
C CYS A 351 -17.10 -3.73 -5.22
N LEU A 352 -17.19 -4.54 -6.29
CA LEU A 352 -16.16 -4.59 -7.34
C LEU A 352 -15.99 -3.24 -8.04
N ALA A 353 -17.09 -2.56 -8.35
CA ALA A 353 -17.07 -1.25 -8.99
C ALA A 353 -16.42 -0.19 -8.07
N MET A 354 -16.74 -0.18 -6.78
CA MET A 354 -16.17 0.77 -5.82
C MET A 354 -14.69 0.50 -5.55
N LEU A 355 -14.27 -0.77 -5.43
CA LEU A 355 -12.85 -1.13 -5.30
C LEU A 355 -12.05 -0.78 -6.56
N SER A 356 -12.64 -0.95 -7.74
CA SER A 356 -12.03 -0.51 -9.00
C SER A 356 -11.87 1.00 -9.07
N ALA A 357 -12.89 1.77 -8.65
CA ALA A 357 -12.80 3.23 -8.55
C ALA A 357 -11.69 3.68 -7.58
N PHE A 358 -11.55 3.02 -6.43
CA PHE A 358 -10.44 3.25 -5.50
C PHE A 358 -9.08 3.02 -6.18
N ARG A 359 -8.93 1.93 -6.94
CA ARG A 359 -7.71 1.61 -7.70
C ARG A 359 -7.41 2.64 -8.79
N ASP A 360 -8.43 3.15 -9.48
CA ASP A 360 -8.25 4.23 -10.46
C ASP A 360 -7.74 5.53 -9.83
N LYS A 361 -8.29 5.91 -8.67
CA LYS A 361 -7.77 7.06 -7.91
C LYS A 361 -6.32 6.83 -7.49
N HIS A 362 -5.96 5.62 -7.08
CA HIS A 362 -4.57 5.28 -6.77
C HIS A 362 -3.65 5.37 -8.00
N ILE A 363 -4.08 4.89 -9.18
CA ILE A 363 -3.34 5.04 -10.45
C ILE A 363 -3.14 6.53 -10.79
N ALA A 364 -4.17 7.36 -10.60
CA ALA A 364 -4.09 8.80 -10.83
C ALA A 364 -3.07 9.48 -9.88
N ILE A 365 -3.09 9.11 -8.59
CA ILE A 365 -2.09 9.57 -7.61
C ILE A 365 -0.69 9.14 -8.04
N VAL A 366 -0.47 7.87 -8.34
CA VAL A 366 0.83 7.37 -8.79
C VAL A 366 1.33 8.10 -10.04
N THR A 367 0.43 8.35 -11.00
CA THR A 367 0.75 9.12 -12.21
C THR A 367 1.24 10.53 -11.86
N ARG A 368 0.55 11.22 -10.95
CA ARG A 368 0.89 12.57 -10.51
C ARG A 368 2.15 12.64 -9.66
N TYR A 369 2.37 11.70 -8.75
CA TYR A 369 3.44 11.74 -7.73
C TYR A 369 4.72 11.03 -8.16
N ILE A 370 4.67 10.14 -9.17
CA ILE A 370 5.82 9.36 -9.60
C ILE A 370 6.11 9.58 -11.09
N ILE A 371 5.09 9.35 -11.94
CA ILE A 371 5.30 9.33 -13.39
C ILE A 371 5.64 10.71 -13.94
N ASN A 372 4.84 11.72 -13.59
CA ASN A 372 5.01 13.08 -14.07
C ASN A 372 6.34 13.71 -13.58
N PRO A 373 6.70 13.67 -12.28
CA PRO A 373 7.99 14.16 -11.81
C PRO A 373 9.18 13.45 -12.47
N SER A 374 9.13 12.13 -12.65
CA SER A 374 10.19 11.39 -13.34
C SER A 374 10.39 11.87 -14.79
N LYS A 375 9.30 12.10 -15.54
CA LYS A 375 9.36 12.65 -16.90
C LYS A 375 10.00 14.05 -16.92
N GLN A 376 9.67 14.92 -15.96
CA GLN A 376 10.24 16.26 -15.86
C GLN A 376 11.75 16.22 -15.59
N VAL A 377 12.20 15.34 -14.69
CA VAL A 377 13.65 15.15 -14.41
C VAL A 377 14.38 14.71 -15.67
N ARG A 378 13.82 13.78 -16.45
CA ARG A 378 14.41 13.32 -17.71
C ARG A 378 14.51 14.43 -18.75
N ALA A 379 13.45 15.22 -18.93
CA ALA A 379 13.43 16.34 -19.88
C ALA A 379 14.52 17.38 -19.55
N ARG A 380 14.66 17.76 -18.27
CA ARG A 380 15.70 18.70 -17.80
C ARG A 380 17.12 18.15 -17.92
N SER A 381 17.29 16.83 -17.93
CA SER A 381 18.60 16.17 -18.05
C SER A 381 19.12 16.15 -19.50
N ARG A 382 18.22 16.15 -20.49
CA ARG A 382 18.58 16.17 -21.92
C ARG A 382 19.07 17.55 -22.40
N SER A 383 18.82 18.61 -21.64
CA SER A 383 19.14 20.00 -22.01
C SER A 383 20.40 20.56 -21.33
N ARG A 384 21.17 19.77 -20.56
CA ARG A 384 22.40 20.19 -19.88
C ARG A 384 23.63 19.40 -20.35
N SER A 385 24.75 20.10 -20.57
CA SER A 385 26.06 19.53 -20.91
C SER A 385 26.69 18.76 -19.73
N PRO A 386 27.61 17.79 -19.99
CA PRO A 386 28.02 16.78 -19.00
C PRO A 386 28.94 17.25 -17.87
N GLU A 387 29.42 18.48 -17.88
CA GLU A 387 30.66 18.84 -17.17
C GLU A 387 30.54 19.44 -15.77
N ALA A 388 29.34 19.54 -15.18
CA ALA A 388 29.24 20.05 -13.83
C ALA A 388 28.10 19.41 -13.05
N THR A 389 28.31 18.23 -12.47
CA THR A 389 27.70 17.95 -11.16
C THR A 389 28.34 16.79 -10.39
N ARG A 390 29.07 17.10 -9.33
CA ARG A 390 29.12 16.26 -8.12
C ARG A 390 27.70 16.21 -7.53
N GLN A 391 26.79 15.45 -8.15
CA GLN A 391 25.42 15.31 -7.67
C GLN A 391 25.30 14.08 -6.79
N LYS A 392 24.62 14.25 -5.63
CA LYS A 392 24.24 13.16 -4.74
C LYS A 392 23.57 12.04 -5.52
N LEU A 393 24.01 10.79 -5.34
CA LEU A 393 23.31 9.64 -5.91
C LEU A 393 22.14 9.29 -5.00
N ASN A 394 20.92 9.37 -5.54
CA ASN A 394 19.72 8.90 -4.87
C ASN A 394 18.70 8.35 -5.88
N LEU A 395 17.64 7.69 -5.38
CA LEU A 395 16.62 7.06 -6.22
C LEU A 395 15.95 8.03 -7.21
N ALA A 396 15.69 9.27 -6.80
CA ALA A 396 15.04 10.28 -7.64
C ALA A 396 15.92 10.68 -8.85
N ILE A 397 17.25 10.63 -8.68
CA ILE A 397 18.26 10.93 -9.71
C ILE A 397 18.60 9.69 -10.55
N ALA A 398 18.60 8.49 -9.97
CA ALA A 398 18.83 7.22 -10.68
C ALA A 398 17.84 6.99 -11.85
N SER A 399 16.60 7.45 -11.68
CA SER A 399 15.50 7.49 -12.66
C SER A 399 15.84 8.15 -14.02
N ARG A 400 17.00 8.83 -14.14
CA ARG A 400 17.50 9.47 -15.37
C ARG A 400 17.89 8.51 -16.48
N LYS A 401 18.38 7.30 -16.17
CA LYS A 401 19.07 6.44 -17.15
C LYS A 401 18.19 5.43 -17.89
N ASN A 402 16.98 5.12 -17.40
CA ASN A 402 16.22 3.98 -17.91
C ASN A 402 14.99 4.38 -18.75
N GLN A 403 14.97 4.04 -20.04
CA GLN A 403 13.90 4.45 -20.97
C GLN A 403 12.59 3.67 -20.80
N GLN A 404 12.60 2.44 -20.26
CA GLN A 404 11.48 1.52 -20.50
C GLN A 404 10.59 1.12 -19.32
N ASN A 405 10.97 1.24 -18.05
CA ASN A 405 10.05 0.88 -16.93
C ASN A 405 10.33 1.65 -15.64
N GLN A 406 9.39 2.51 -15.21
CA GLN A 406 9.49 3.20 -13.92
C GLN A 406 9.12 2.25 -12.77
N LYS A 407 10.01 2.12 -11.78
CA LYS A 407 9.85 1.20 -10.66
C LYS A 407 9.21 1.85 -9.42
N GLY A 408 8.30 1.16 -8.74
CA GLY A 408 7.82 1.54 -7.40
C GLY A 408 8.90 1.38 -6.33
N THR A 409 8.64 1.83 -5.10
CA THR A 409 9.51 1.59 -3.92
C THR A 409 9.63 0.09 -3.58
N GLY A 410 8.60 -0.69 -3.91
CA GLY A 410 8.60 -2.16 -3.87
C GLY A 410 9.28 -2.84 -5.07
N GLY A 411 9.79 -2.09 -6.04
CA GLY A 411 10.61 -2.62 -7.14
C GLY A 411 9.86 -3.08 -8.41
N THR A 412 8.52 -3.03 -8.45
CA THR A 412 7.70 -3.43 -9.62
C THR A 412 7.59 -2.35 -10.70
N ALA A 413 7.35 -2.76 -11.95
CA ALA A 413 6.93 -1.85 -13.01
C ALA A 413 5.54 -1.28 -12.69
N LEU A 414 5.51 -0.02 -12.27
CA LEU A 414 4.45 0.48 -11.41
C LEU A 414 3.08 0.59 -12.12
N ILE A 415 3.04 1.15 -13.34
CA ILE A 415 1.77 1.34 -14.07
C ILE A 415 1.19 0.03 -14.60
N PRO A 416 1.96 -0.86 -15.27
CA PRO A 416 1.42 -2.14 -15.74
C PRO A 416 0.83 -2.98 -14.61
N PHE A 417 1.53 -3.04 -13.47
CA PHE A 417 1.05 -3.75 -12.29
C PHE A 417 -0.29 -3.18 -11.76
N LEU A 418 -0.37 -1.86 -11.59
CA LEU A 418 -1.59 -1.24 -11.04
C LEU A 418 -2.78 -1.32 -12.02
N LYS A 419 -2.55 -1.13 -13.33
CA LYS A 419 -3.58 -1.32 -14.35
C LYS A 419 -4.08 -2.76 -14.32
N GLN A 420 -3.18 -3.74 -14.33
CA GLN A 420 -3.55 -5.16 -14.25
C GLN A 420 -4.35 -5.48 -12.98
N ALA A 421 -3.91 -5.02 -11.80
CA ALA A 421 -4.62 -5.27 -10.55
C ALA A 421 -6.03 -4.66 -10.54
N ARG A 422 -6.23 -3.48 -11.16
CA ARG A 422 -7.58 -2.90 -11.35
C ARG A 422 -8.40 -3.73 -12.32
N ASP A 423 -7.82 -4.14 -13.44
CA ASP A 423 -8.53 -4.89 -14.47
C ASP A 423 -8.99 -6.25 -13.92
N GLU A 424 -8.14 -6.90 -13.11
CA GLU A 424 -8.44 -8.12 -12.35
C GLU A 424 -9.61 -7.94 -11.36
N THR A 425 -9.82 -6.75 -10.78
CA THR A 425 -11.00 -6.44 -9.95
C THR A 425 -12.32 -6.62 -10.70
N GLY A 426 -12.34 -6.43 -12.02
CA GLY A 426 -13.55 -6.55 -12.82
C GLY A 426 -13.89 -7.97 -13.24
N GLU A 427 -12.96 -8.91 -13.12
CA GLU A 427 -13.12 -10.28 -13.63
C GLU A 427 -14.20 -11.09 -12.90
N PRO A 428 -14.37 -10.97 -11.57
CA PRO A 428 -15.40 -11.70 -10.85
C PRO A 428 -16.83 -11.18 -11.05
N ALA A 429 -17.04 -10.07 -11.77
CA ALA A 429 -18.36 -9.46 -11.92
C ALA A 429 -19.38 -10.47 -12.47
N VAL A 430 -20.58 -10.48 -11.89
CA VAL A 430 -21.61 -11.47 -12.23
C VAL A 430 -22.53 -10.94 -13.32
N GLU A 431 -22.92 -9.67 -13.23
CA GLU A 431 -23.86 -9.09 -14.17
C GLU A 431 -23.20 -8.64 -15.48
N GLU A 432 -23.93 -8.81 -16.59
CA GLU A 432 -23.43 -8.45 -17.91
C GLU A 432 -23.19 -6.93 -18.04
N TRP A 433 -24.06 -6.11 -17.45
CA TRP A 433 -23.90 -4.64 -17.46
C TRP A 433 -22.62 -4.23 -16.70
N THR A 434 -22.33 -4.86 -15.56
CA THR A 434 -21.12 -4.59 -14.77
C THR A 434 -19.88 -4.98 -15.56
N ARG A 435 -19.88 -6.18 -16.15
CA ARG A 435 -18.78 -6.64 -17.03
C ARG A 435 -18.56 -5.66 -18.18
N ARG A 436 -19.62 -5.17 -18.82
CA ARG A 436 -19.54 -4.19 -19.92
C ARG A 436 -19.03 -2.84 -19.42
N PHE A 437 -19.49 -2.36 -18.28
CA PHE A 437 -19.04 -1.11 -17.67
C PHE A 437 -17.54 -1.15 -17.35
N MET A 438 -17.10 -2.22 -16.68
CA MET A 438 -15.70 -2.45 -16.33
C MET A 438 -14.81 -2.63 -17.58
N LYS A 439 -15.28 -3.36 -18.61
CA LYS A 439 -14.58 -3.48 -19.90
C LYS A 439 -14.54 -2.19 -20.71
N ARG A 440 -15.60 -1.37 -20.69
CA ARG A 440 -15.62 -0.06 -21.37
C ARG A 440 -14.58 0.86 -20.76
N LYS A 441 -14.47 0.89 -19.43
CA LYS A 441 -13.42 1.63 -18.72
C LYS A 441 -12.00 1.21 -19.16
N LEU A 442 -11.80 -0.09 -19.37
CA LEU A 442 -10.58 -0.67 -19.95
C LEU A 442 -10.23 -0.09 -21.34
N GLN A 443 -11.23 0.05 -22.21
CA GLN A 443 -11.06 0.49 -23.59
C GLN A 443 -10.88 2.00 -23.74
N THR A 444 -11.55 2.81 -22.92
CA THR A 444 -11.43 4.28 -22.98
C THR A 444 -10.01 4.73 -22.60
N GLU A 445 -9.37 4.07 -21.65
CA GLU A 445 -7.97 4.33 -21.31
C GLU A 445 -6.98 3.80 -22.37
N GLY A 446 -7.26 2.64 -22.98
CA GLY A 446 -6.42 2.09 -24.05
C GLY A 446 -6.44 2.91 -25.35
N LYS A 447 -7.55 3.60 -25.66
CA LYS A 447 -7.67 4.48 -26.83
C LYS A 447 -7.01 5.86 -26.65
N ASN A 448 -6.85 6.31 -25.41
CA ASN A 448 -6.11 7.54 -25.07
C ASN A 448 -4.70 7.26 -24.51
N ASP A 449 -4.21 6.02 -24.60
CA ASP A 449 -2.82 5.69 -24.27
C ASP A 449 -1.89 6.35 -25.30
N PHE A 450 -1.55 7.61 -25.04
CA PHE A 450 -0.50 8.42 -25.68
C PHE A 450 0.91 7.80 -25.54
N PHE A 451 0.99 6.52 -25.13
CA PHE A 451 2.19 5.75 -24.86
C PHE A 451 2.71 5.01 -26.10
N LEU A 452 1.93 4.92 -27.19
CA LEU A 452 2.37 4.42 -28.49
C LEU A 452 2.30 5.55 -29.52
N GLY A 453 3.44 6.13 -29.86
CA GLY A 453 3.53 7.17 -30.87
C GLY A 453 3.11 6.67 -32.25
N LYS A 454 1.90 7.01 -32.69
CA LYS A 454 1.47 7.52 -34.02
C LYS A 454 -0.04 7.31 -34.22
N THR A 455 -0.72 8.35 -34.70
CA THR A 455 -2.08 8.32 -35.29
C THR A 455 -2.10 7.60 -36.66
N PRO A 456 -3.27 7.11 -37.11
CA PRO A 456 -3.99 7.89 -38.12
C PRO A 456 -5.51 7.98 -37.90
N GLN A 457 -6.07 8.97 -38.60
CA GLN A 457 -7.45 9.41 -38.68
C GLN A 457 -8.47 8.30 -38.96
N GLY A 458 -9.66 8.47 -38.37
CA GLY A 458 -10.88 7.76 -38.74
C GLY A 458 -12.06 8.27 -37.92
N GLN A 459 -12.84 9.21 -38.47
CA GLN A 459 -14.15 9.59 -37.94
C GLN A 459 -15.05 8.36 -37.88
N LEU A 460 -15.54 8.02 -36.69
CA LEU A 460 -16.73 7.18 -36.52
C LEU A 460 -17.59 7.82 -35.44
N SER A 461 -18.80 8.18 -35.86
CA SER A 461 -19.89 8.76 -35.08
C SER A 461 -20.19 7.95 -33.82
N LEU A 462 -20.25 8.64 -32.68
CA LEU A 462 -20.80 8.10 -31.45
C LEU A 462 -22.33 8.13 -31.56
N ASP A 463 -22.94 7.00 -31.89
CA ASP A 463 -24.36 6.80 -31.60
C ASP A 463 -24.50 6.69 -30.08
N LYS A 464 -25.03 7.75 -29.47
CA LYS A 464 -25.50 7.74 -28.08
C LYS A 464 -26.80 6.93 -28.04
N GLU A 465 -26.70 5.65 -27.73
CA GLU A 465 -27.85 4.93 -27.18
C GLU A 465 -27.89 5.19 -25.67
N ASP A 466 -28.81 6.08 -25.26
CA ASP A 466 -29.18 6.29 -23.87
C ASP A 466 -29.85 5.02 -23.34
N VAL A 467 -29.14 4.26 -22.51
CA VAL A 467 -29.72 3.14 -21.77
C VAL A 467 -30.34 3.69 -20.49
N GLU A 468 -31.66 3.90 -20.53
CA GLU A 468 -32.45 4.33 -19.40
C GLU A 468 -32.60 3.17 -18.39
N VAL A 469 -31.94 3.27 -17.23
CA VAL A 469 -32.07 2.30 -16.12
C VAL A 469 -32.85 2.94 -14.99
N LYS A 470 -34.03 2.37 -14.65
CA LYS A 470 -34.83 2.77 -13.48
C LYS A 470 -34.15 2.30 -12.19
N GLY A 471 -33.41 3.19 -11.55
CA GLY A 471 -32.87 3.00 -10.20
C GLY A 471 -33.92 3.20 -9.10
N LEU A 472 -33.60 2.72 -7.89
CA LEU A 472 -34.41 2.83 -6.67
C LEU A 472 -34.53 4.25 -6.09
N ALA A 473 -33.94 5.28 -6.73
CA ALA A 473 -34.12 6.69 -6.38
C ALA A 473 -33.83 7.68 -7.54
N GLY A 474 -34.19 7.35 -8.80
CA GLY A 474 -34.11 8.31 -9.92
C GLY A 474 -32.89 8.15 -10.85
N SER A 475 -32.98 8.80 -12.01
CA SER A 475 -32.11 8.68 -13.20
C SER A 475 -30.75 9.37 -13.04
N TRP A 476 -29.68 8.73 -13.51
CA TRP A 476 -28.34 9.33 -13.62
C TRP A 476 -28.03 9.67 -15.08
N THR A 477 -27.54 10.89 -15.35
CA THR A 477 -26.98 11.28 -16.65
C THR A 477 -25.49 11.57 -16.52
N MET A 478 -24.73 11.05 -17.47
CA MET A 478 -23.30 11.31 -17.68
C MET A 478 -23.09 12.76 -18.09
N ASP A 479 -22.30 13.53 -17.33
CA ASP A 479 -21.56 14.64 -17.91
C ASP A 479 -20.12 14.65 -17.36
N ASP A 480 -19.19 14.40 -18.28
CA ASP A 480 -17.78 14.73 -18.14
C ASP A 480 -17.63 16.23 -18.37
N ASN A 481 -17.30 17.03 -17.34
CA ASN A 481 -16.29 18.10 -17.40
C ASN A 481 -16.23 18.95 -16.12
N VAL A 482 -15.00 19.12 -15.63
CA VAL A 482 -14.39 20.32 -15.03
C VAL A 482 -15.33 21.46 -14.61
N GLY A 483 -15.33 21.79 -13.30
CA GLY A 483 -15.58 23.16 -12.85
C GLY A 483 -16.22 23.32 -11.48
N GLY A 484 -15.58 24.10 -10.60
CA GLY A 484 -16.31 25.06 -9.76
C GLY A 484 -16.69 24.63 -8.35
N ILE A 485 -15.98 25.22 -7.40
CA ILE A 485 -16.33 25.55 -6.02
C ILE A 485 -17.81 25.95 -5.85
N CYS A 486 -18.41 25.51 -4.72
CA CYS A 486 -19.57 26.03 -3.97
C CYS A 486 -20.66 26.85 -4.69
N LEU A 487 -21.92 26.44 -4.48
CA LEU A 487 -23.17 27.22 -4.28
C LEU A 487 -24.28 26.15 -4.18
N TYR A 488 -25.12 26.01 -3.16
CA TYR A 488 -25.56 26.89 -2.07
C TYR A 488 -25.55 26.17 -0.72
#